data_AF-A0A1D1ZL66-F1
#
_entry.id   AF-A0A1D1ZL66-F1
#
_cell.length_a   1.000
_cell.length_b   1.000
_cell.length_c   1.000
_cell.angle_alpha   90.00
_cell.angle_beta   90.00
_cell.angle_gamma   90.00
#
_symmetry.space_group_name_H-M   'P 1'
#
loop_
_entity.id
_entity.type
_entity.pdbx_description
1 polymer ?
#
loop_
_entity_poly.entity_id
_entity_poly.type
_entity_poly.pdbx_seq_one_letter_code
_entity_poly.pdbx_strand_id
1 'polypeptide(L)'
;MVALCRASALLSPPSQSSLALRHRRLPSLSFPQGLAGPPPPRRAPRVLARAGSMEAPPAGYRRNVGICLADPSLHWVFSASRLDIPGTWQMPQGGIDEGEDPRSAAIRELKEETGVTSAEIITEVPYWLTYDFPPEVKEKLNKQWGTNWNGQAQKWFLFRFIGKEEEINLSGDGTEKPEFGEWAWKTPQEVIEHAVAFKKPVYEEVLEAFAPHFQSDGAKQVQ
;
A
#
# COMPACT_ATOMS: atom_id res chain seq x y z
N MET A 1 27.74 -11.50 -0.76
CA MET A 1 27.24 -12.00 0.54
C MET A 1 25.73 -11.91 0.48
N VAL A 2 25.09 -13.07 0.31
CA VAL A 2 23.65 -13.21 0.10
C VAL A 2 23.06 -13.75 1.40
N ALA A 3 22.05 -13.09 1.95
CA ALA A 3 21.22 -13.60 3.05
C ALA A 3 19.76 -13.33 2.65
N LEU A 4 19.07 -14.28 2.02
CA LEU A 4 18.21 -15.29 2.66
C LEU A 4 17.31 -14.73 3.77
N CYS A 5 15.99 -14.72 3.53
CA CYS A 5 15.11 -15.53 4.35
C CYS A 5 13.82 -15.95 3.61
N ARG A 6 13.71 -17.26 3.44
CA ARG A 6 12.61 -18.04 2.85
C ARG A 6 11.45 -18.20 3.83
N ALA A 7 10.22 -18.34 3.33
CA ALA A 7 9.20 -19.22 3.92
C ALA A 7 8.12 -19.62 2.89
N SER A 8 8.40 -20.65 2.08
CA SER A 8 7.37 -21.45 1.40
C SER A 8 7.06 -22.66 2.26
N ALA A 9 5.84 -22.76 2.78
CA ALA A 9 5.32 -23.96 3.44
C ALA A 9 4.17 -24.53 2.60
N LEU A 10 4.46 -25.67 1.97
CA LEU A 10 3.48 -26.58 1.38
C LEU A 10 2.75 -27.30 2.52
N LEU A 11 1.41 -27.28 2.51
CA LEU A 11 0.58 -28.06 3.42
C LEU A 11 -0.27 -29.05 2.59
N SER A 12 0.08 -30.33 2.67
CA SER A 12 -0.80 -31.45 2.32
C SER A 12 -1.72 -31.78 3.51
N PRO A 13 -2.95 -32.27 3.28
CA PRO A 13 -3.93 -32.49 4.34
C PRO A 13 -3.73 -33.86 5.03
N PRO A 14 -4.00 -33.99 6.34
CA PRO A 14 -4.13 -35.30 6.97
C PRO A 14 -5.56 -35.84 6.91
N SER A 15 -5.61 -37.16 6.75
CA SER A 15 -6.76 -38.06 6.65
C SER A 15 -7.54 -38.22 7.96
N GLN A 16 -8.81 -38.61 7.82
CA GLN A 16 -9.79 -38.84 8.88
C GLN A 16 -9.46 -40.07 9.75
N SER A 17 -9.82 -40.00 11.04
CA SER A 17 -10.22 -41.18 11.82
C SER A 17 -11.23 -40.81 12.89
N SER A 18 -12.31 -41.59 12.90
CA SER A 18 -13.48 -41.58 13.76
C SER A 18 -13.15 -42.05 15.18
N LEU A 19 -13.73 -41.40 16.19
CA LEU A 19 -14.03 -42.03 17.47
C LEU A 19 -15.23 -41.33 18.12
N ALA A 20 -16.35 -42.05 18.19
CA ALA A 20 -17.57 -41.66 18.87
C ALA A 20 -17.39 -41.75 20.39
N LEU A 21 -17.82 -40.72 21.13
CA LEU A 21 -18.12 -40.87 22.56
C LEU A 21 -19.41 -40.12 22.94
N ARG A 22 -20.20 -40.80 23.77
CA ARG A 22 -21.62 -40.58 24.02
C ARG A 22 -21.90 -39.46 25.02
N HIS A 23 -23.08 -38.88 24.83
CA HIS A 23 -23.91 -38.01 25.68
C HIS A 23 -23.55 -37.86 27.17
N ARG A 24 -23.59 -36.59 27.63
CA ARG A 24 -24.41 -36.18 28.79
C ARG A 24 -25.06 -34.81 28.54
N ARG A 25 -26.39 -34.75 28.70
CA ARG A 25 -27.21 -33.53 28.70
C ARG A 25 -27.00 -32.81 30.03
N LEU A 26 -26.85 -31.48 29.98
CA LEU A 26 -26.94 -30.61 31.14
C LEU A 26 -28.22 -29.75 31.02
N PRO A 27 -28.89 -29.43 32.14
CA PRO A 27 -30.22 -28.82 32.15
C PRO A 27 -30.18 -27.33 31.77
N SER A 28 -31.29 -26.91 31.14
CA SER A 28 -31.60 -25.55 30.71
C SER A 28 -31.75 -24.59 31.89
N LEU A 29 -30.95 -23.53 31.91
CA LEU A 29 -31.14 -22.37 32.79
C LEU A 29 -31.84 -21.26 32.00
N SER A 30 -33.07 -20.94 32.42
CA SER A 30 -33.90 -19.87 31.90
C SER A 30 -33.37 -18.52 32.43
N PHE A 31 -32.94 -17.63 31.52
CA PHE A 31 -32.62 -16.24 31.86
C PHE A 31 -33.88 -15.35 31.74
N PRO A 32 -34.13 -14.43 32.70
CA PRO A 32 -35.25 -13.51 32.63
C PRO A 32 -35.03 -12.45 31.53
N GLN A 33 -36.09 -12.14 30.78
CA GLN A 33 -36.15 -11.04 29.82
C GLN A 33 -36.04 -9.70 30.55
N GLY A 34 -34.87 -9.07 30.46
CA GLY A 34 -34.63 -7.69 30.88
C GLY A 34 -34.42 -6.79 29.68
N LEU A 35 -35.35 -5.86 29.47
CA LEU A 35 -35.35 -4.64 28.65
C LEU A 35 -34.05 -4.36 27.86
N ALA A 36 -34.07 -4.65 26.56
CA ALA A 36 -33.06 -4.18 25.61
C ALA A 36 -33.28 -2.68 25.33
N GLY A 37 -32.44 -1.82 25.90
CA GLY A 37 -32.30 -0.44 25.43
C GLY A 37 -31.74 -0.41 24.00
N PRO A 38 -31.95 0.70 23.24
CA PRO A 38 -31.41 0.81 21.90
C PRO A 38 -29.88 0.61 21.93
N PRO A 39 -29.31 -0.13 20.96
CA PRO A 39 -27.87 -0.31 20.90
C PRO A 39 -27.20 1.07 20.82
N PRO A 40 -26.06 1.28 21.51
CA PRO A 40 -25.30 2.51 21.35
C PRO A 40 -24.99 2.70 19.85
N PRO A 41 -25.00 3.94 19.33
CA PRO A 41 -24.65 4.17 17.94
C PRO A 41 -23.29 3.52 17.69
N ARG A 42 -23.24 2.60 16.74
CA ARG A 42 -21.98 2.03 16.25
C ARG A 42 -21.14 3.22 15.84
N ARG A 43 -20.09 3.53 16.61
CA ARG A 43 -19.07 4.47 16.16
C ARG A 43 -18.57 3.91 14.83
N ALA A 44 -18.86 4.63 13.75
CA ALA A 44 -18.22 4.39 12.47
C ALA A 44 -16.70 4.32 12.73
N PRO A 45 -15.97 3.43 12.05
CA PRO A 45 -14.52 3.41 12.17
C PRO A 45 -14.02 4.80 11.83
N ARG A 46 -13.46 5.48 12.83
CA ARG A 46 -12.85 6.78 12.67
C ARG A 46 -11.59 6.53 11.87
N VAL A 47 -11.63 6.74 10.56
CA VAL A 47 -10.43 6.79 9.71
C VAL A 47 -9.66 8.02 10.15
N LEU A 48 -8.87 7.91 11.21
CA LEU A 48 -7.90 8.91 11.65
C LEU A 48 -6.62 8.70 10.86
N ALA A 49 -6.67 8.90 9.54
CA ALA A 49 -5.45 9.15 8.79
C ALA A 49 -5.10 10.63 9.03
N ARG A 50 -4.52 10.94 10.19
CA ARG A 50 -3.69 12.14 10.28
C ARG A 50 -2.38 11.78 9.58
N ALA A 51 -2.30 12.09 8.29
CA ALA A 51 -1.02 12.16 7.62
C ALA A 51 -0.21 13.26 8.33
N GLY A 52 0.61 12.87 9.31
CA GLY A 52 1.47 13.79 10.02
C GLY A 52 2.68 14.06 9.15
N SER A 53 2.81 15.28 8.64
CA SER A 53 4.02 15.75 7.98
C SER A 53 5.13 15.91 9.02
N MET A 54 6.21 15.13 8.90
CA MET A 54 7.33 15.12 9.86
C MET A 54 8.67 15.23 9.14
N GLU A 55 9.65 15.91 9.71
CA GLU A 55 10.99 16.04 9.10
C GLU A 55 11.78 14.71 9.14
N ALA A 56 11.45 13.83 10.08
CA ALA A 56 12.02 12.48 10.24
C ALA A 56 10.92 11.44 10.50
N PRO A 57 11.13 10.15 10.14
CA PRO A 57 10.13 9.11 10.36
C PRO A 57 9.97 8.85 11.87
N PRO A 58 8.74 8.87 12.41
CA PRO A 58 8.52 8.64 13.84
C PRO A 58 8.83 7.20 14.26
N ALA A 59 9.21 7.02 15.52
CA ALA A 59 9.46 5.70 16.10
C ALA A 59 8.22 4.80 16.02
N GLY A 60 8.44 3.52 15.72
CA GLY A 60 7.35 2.56 15.57
C GLY A 60 6.62 2.63 14.23
N TYR A 61 7.18 3.31 13.21
CA TYR A 61 6.73 3.24 11.82
C TYR A 61 7.79 2.61 10.93
N ARG A 62 7.36 1.73 10.01
CA ARG A 62 8.25 1.16 8.99
C ARG A 62 8.58 2.23 7.96
N ARG A 63 9.87 2.44 7.68
CA ARG A 63 10.33 3.37 6.64
C ARG A 63 10.00 2.83 5.25
N ASN A 64 9.46 3.69 4.40
CA ASN A 64 9.08 3.39 3.03
C ASN A 64 9.35 4.59 2.13
N VAL A 65 9.39 4.32 0.84
CA VAL A 65 9.29 5.32 -0.22
C VAL A 65 8.00 5.14 -1.00
N GLY A 66 7.46 6.23 -1.51
CA GLY A 66 6.42 6.22 -2.52
C GLY A 66 6.90 6.94 -3.77
N ILE A 67 6.48 6.45 -4.93
CA ILE A 67 6.89 6.97 -6.23
C ILE A 67 5.65 7.49 -6.96
N CYS A 68 5.60 8.79 -7.17
CA CYS A 68 4.67 9.37 -8.14
C CYS A 68 5.41 9.41 -9.49
N LEU A 69 5.19 8.39 -10.33
CA LEU A 69 5.74 8.38 -11.69
C LEU A 69 4.75 9.11 -12.61
N ALA A 70 5.13 10.28 -13.09
CA ALA A 70 4.37 11.02 -14.08
C ALA A 70 4.81 10.68 -15.50
N ASP A 71 3.90 10.79 -16.46
CA ASP A 71 4.19 10.61 -17.88
C ASP A 71 5.17 11.71 -18.38
N PRO A 72 5.73 11.58 -19.60
CA PRO A 72 6.67 12.57 -20.12
C PRO A 72 6.13 14.00 -20.15
N SER A 73 4.80 14.18 -20.31
CA SER A 73 4.15 15.49 -20.33
C SER A 73 3.82 16.06 -18.95
N LEU A 74 4.07 15.30 -17.87
CA LEU A 74 3.70 15.65 -16.50
C LEU A 74 2.21 15.98 -16.35
N HIS A 75 1.36 15.19 -16.95
CA HIS A 75 -0.09 15.36 -16.88
C HIS A 75 -0.79 14.16 -16.26
N TRP A 76 -0.30 12.96 -16.56
CA TRP A 76 -0.81 11.70 -16.05
C TRP A 76 0.17 11.08 -15.06
N VAL A 77 -0.38 10.32 -14.11
CA VAL A 77 0.35 9.59 -13.08
C VAL A 77 0.13 8.10 -13.31
N PHE A 78 1.23 7.34 -13.26
CA PHE A 78 1.21 5.89 -13.32
C PHE A 78 0.50 5.32 -12.09
N SER A 79 -0.43 4.41 -12.33
CA SER A 79 -1.10 3.67 -11.28
C SER A 79 -1.27 2.21 -11.69
N ALA A 80 -1.16 1.30 -10.73
CA ALA A 80 -1.26 -0.13 -10.96
C ALA A 80 -2.35 -0.76 -10.08
N SER A 81 -3.10 -1.70 -10.65
CA SER A 81 -4.20 -2.41 -9.98
C SER A 81 -3.65 -3.56 -9.14
N ARG A 82 -4.11 -3.66 -7.89
CA ARG A 82 -3.66 -4.71 -6.98
C ARG A 82 -4.33 -6.05 -7.33
N LEU A 83 -3.53 -7.12 -7.39
CA LEU A 83 -4.07 -8.48 -7.59
C LEU A 83 -4.83 -9.03 -6.37
N ASP A 84 -4.46 -8.59 -5.16
CA ASP A 84 -5.05 -9.07 -3.91
C ASP A 84 -6.34 -8.32 -3.51
N ILE A 85 -6.55 -7.10 -4.03
CA ILE A 85 -7.73 -6.27 -3.77
C ILE A 85 -8.29 -5.75 -5.11
N PRO A 86 -9.22 -6.48 -5.75
CA PRO A 86 -9.80 -6.09 -7.02
C PRO A 86 -10.41 -4.68 -6.98
N GLY A 87 -10.20 -3.91 -8.05
CA GLY A 87 -10.73 -2.54 -8.20
C GLY A 87 -9.96 -1.46 -7.42
N THR A 88 -8.90 -1.85 -6.69
CA THR A 88 -8.02 -0.91 -6.01
C THR A 88 -6.77 -0.65 -6.84
N TRP A 89 -6.43 0.63 -6.97
CA TRP A 89 -5.23 1.08 -7.66
C TRP A 89 -4.28 1.79 -6.68
N GLN A 90 -2.98 1.71 -6.95
CA GLN A 90 -1.96 2.42 -6.17
C GLN A 90 -0.80 2.89 -7.05
N MET A 91 -0.11 3.92 -6.58
CA MET A 91 1.22 4.29 -7.06
C MET A 91 2.29 3.31 -6.49
N PRO A 92 3.44 3.14 -7.17
CA PRO A 92 4.52 2.28 -6.70
C PRO A 92 5.08 2.72 -5.34
N GLN A 93 5.47 1.78 -4.49
CA GLN A 93 6.00 2.05 -3.15
C GLN A 93 6.67 0.84 -2.49
N GLY A 94 7.78 1.06 -1.81
CA GLY A 94 8.41 -0.04 -1.06
C GLY A 94 9.37 0.36 0.04
N GLY A 95 10.05 -0.66 0.58
CA GLY A 95 10.86 -0.56 1.79
C GLY A 95 12.10 0.30 1.62
N ILE A 96 12.51 0.96 2.72
CA ILE A 96 13.86 1.53 2.80
C ILE A 96 14.69 0.63 3.71
N ASP A 97 15.77 0.09 3.17
CA ASP A 97 16.68 -0.79 3.92
C ASP A 97 17.49 -0.01 4.97
N GLU A 98 18.11 -0.75 5.89
CA GLU A 98 18.94 -0.14 6.93
C GLU A 98 20.16 0.55 6.31
N GLY A 99 20.33 1.84 6.60
CA GLY A 99 21.39 2.66 6.01
C GLY A 99 21.16 3.06 4.55
N GLU A 100 20.07 2.61 3.90
CA GLU A 100 19.75 2.99 2.53
C GLU A 100 19.20 4.44 2.48
N ASP A 101 19.68 5.19 1.48
CA ASP A 101 19.19 6.52 1.19
C ASP A 101 17.80 6.46 0.52
N PRO A 102 16.81 7.28 0.94
CA PRO A 102 15.46 7.23 0.38
C PRO A 102 15.41 7.43 -1.13
N ARG A 103 16.29 8.24 -1.72
CA ARG A 103 16.32 8.44 -3.17
C ARG A 103 16.76 7.17 -3.89
N SER A 104 17.75 6.47 -3.33
CA SER A 104 18.23 5.18 -3.84
C SER A 104 17.15 4.11 -3.74
N ALA A 105 16.45 4.06 -2.61
CA ALA A 105 15.32 3.16 -2.40
C ALA A 105 14.21 3.42 -3.43
N ALA A 106 13.84 4.68 -3.69
CA ALA A 106 12.79 5.00 -4.66
C ALA A 106 13.12 4.53 -6.09
N ILE A 107 14.39 4.64 -6.51
CA ILE A 107 14.86 4.16 -7.82
C ILE A 107 14.81 2.62 -7.87
N ARG A 108 15.28 1.95 -6.82
CA ARG A 108 15.25 0.49 -6.71
C ARG A 108 13.82 -0.04 -6.77
N GLU A 109 12.94 0.49 -5.92
CA GLU A 109 11.53 0.08 -5.82
C GLU A 109 10.76 0.35 -7.11
N LEU A 110 11.02 1.47 -7.79
CA LEU A 110 10.43 1.74 -9.11
C LEU A 110 10.78 0.63 -10.11
N LYS A 111 12.06 0.23 -10.15
CA LYS A 111 12.51 -0.85 -11.03
C LYS A 111 11.92 -2.20 -10.63
N GLU A 112 11.93 -2.53 -9.34
CA GLU A 112 11.44 -3.82 -8.82
C GLU A 112 9.94 -3.99 -9.05
N GLU A 113 9.14 -2.92 -8.91
CA GLU A 113 7.69 -3.01 -9.04
C GLU A 113 7.16 -2.83 -10.47
N THR A 114 7.86 -2.05 -11.31
CA THR A 114 7.34 -1.69 -12.65
C THR A 114 8.31 -1.96 -13.78
N GLY A 115 9.52 -2.43 -13.51
CA GLY A 115 10.58 -2.62 -14.52
C GLY A 115 11.20 -1.32 -15.05
N VAL A 116 10.71 -0.15 -14.60
CA VAL A 116 11.11 1.15 -15.15
C VAL A 116 12.49 1.54 -14.64
N THR A 117 13.37 1.86 -15.56
CA THR A 117 14.72 2.41 -15.34
C THR A 117 14.92 3.76 -16.03
N SER A 118 14.15 4.04 -17.07
CA SER A 118 14.16 5.31 -17.80
C SER A 118 13.25 6.36 -17.15
N ALA A 119 13.65 6.85 -15.97
CA ALA A 119 12.93 7.90 -15.27
C ALA A 119 13.88 8.90 -14.57
N GLU A 120 13.46 10.16 -14.48
CA GLU A 120 14.20 11.24 -13.84
C GLU A 120 13.46 11.76 -12.62
N ILE A 121 14.16 11.96 -11.50
CA ILE A 121 13.58 12.58 -10.31
C ILE A 121 13.48 14.09 -10.53
N ILE A 122 12.27 14.62 -10.40
CA ILE A 122 11.99 16.06 -10.48
C ILE A 122 12.12 16.70 -9.11
N THR A 123 11.45 16.11 -8.11
CA THR A 123 11.36 16.67 -6.75
C THR A 123 11.00 15.56 -5.75
N GLU A 124 11.00 15.92 -4.47
CA GLU A 124 10.52 15.10 -3.37
C GLU A 124 9.57 15.88 -2.48
N VAL A 125 8.70 15.17 -1.76
CA VAL A 125 7.93 15.78 -0.67
C VAL A 125 8.91 16.13 0.46
N PRO A 126 8.96 17.38 0.96
CA PRO A 126 10.00 17.80 1.90
C PRO A 126 9.91 17.07 3.25
N TYR A 127 8.74 16.56 3.61
CA TYR A 127 8.47 15.83 4.84
C TYR A 127 8.07 14.37 4.59
N TRP A 128 8.18 13.56 5.64
CA TRP A 128 7.64 12.22 5.72
C TRP A 128 6.14 12.28 5.96
N LEU A 129 5.40 11.40 5.28
CA LEU A 129 3.97 11.21 5.46
C LEU A 129 3.73 9.88 6.16
N THR A 130 2.93 9.87 7.22
CA THR A 130 2.64 8.65 7.97
C THR A 130 1.19 8.23 7.84
N TYR A 131 0.95 6.93 7.81
CA TYR A 131 -0.40 6.39 8.02
C TYR A 131 -0.35 5.18 8.93
N ASP A 132 -1.40 5.02 9.74
CA ASP A 132 -1.55 3.89 10.64
C ASP A 132 -2.17 2.70 9.92
N PHE A 133 -1.74 1.50 10.28
CA PHE A 133 -2.43 0.30 9.85
C PHE A 133 -3.78 0.18 10.59
N PRO A 134 -4.89 -0.12 9.89
CA PRO A 134 -6.13 -0.51 10.55
C PRO A 134 -5.87 -1.67 11.53
N PRO A 135 -6.56 -1.74 12.69
CA PRO A 135 -6.27 -2.73 13.74
C PRO A 135 -6.22 -4.18 13.23
N GLU A 136 -7.13 -4.54 12.33
CA GLU A 136 -7.22 -5.85 11.67
C GLU A 136 -6.01 -6.17 10.77
N VAL A 137 -5.51 -5.16 10.04
CA VAL A 137 -4.33 -5.28 9.19
C VAL A 137 -3.06 -5.31 10.04
N LYS A 138 -3.01 -4.45 11.07
CA LYS A 138 -1.89 -4.35 12.02
C LYS A 138 -1.61 -5.70 12.68
N GLU A 139 -2.65 -6.37 13.20
CA GLU A 139 -2.48 -7.66 13.87
C GLU A 139 -1.92 -8.73 12.92
N LYS A 140 -2.43 -8.80 11.69
CA LYS A 140 -1.96 -9.75 10.67
C LYS A 140 -0.51 -9.48 10.28
N LEU A 141 -0.17 -8.23 9.98
CA LEU A 141 1.18 -7.84 9.56
C LEU A 141 2.21 -8.01 10.67
N ASN A 142 1.85 -7.66 11.91
CA ASN A 142 2.75 -7.84 13.05
C ASN A 142 3.06 -9.32 13.32
N LYS A 143 2.08 -10.23 13.13
CA LYS A 143 2.32 -11.68 13.18
C LYS A 143 3.24 -12.17 12.06
N GLN A 144 3.06 -11.65 10.84
CA GLN A 144 3.83 -12.06 9.66
C GLN A 144 5.28 -11.54 9.70
N TRP A 145 5.47 -10.31 10.16
CA TRP A 145 6.79 -9.66 10.21
C TRP A 145 7.52 -9.85 11.54
N GLY A 146 6.85 -10.37 12.57
CA GLY A 146 7.43 -10.51 13.91
C GLY A 146 7.74 -9.16 14.59
N THR A 147 7.07 -8.09 14.15
CA THR A 147 7.30 -6.71 14.57
C THR A 147 6.06 -6.11 15.21
N ASN A 148 6.17 -4.92 15.81
CA ASN A 148 5.03 -4.17 16.33
C ASN A 148 4.93 -2.78 15.68
N TRP A 149 4.86 -2.75 14.34
CA TRP A 149 4.75 -1.50 13.60
C TRP A 149 3.36 -0.89 13.76
N ASN A 150 3.28 0.42 14.00
CA ASN A 150 2.04 1.18 14.06
C ASN A 150 1.49 1.48 12.66
N GLY A 151 2.39 1.62 11.69
CA GLY A 151 2.07 2.05 10.34
C GLY A 151 3.30 2.15 9.47
N GLN A 152 3.19 2.90 8.37
CA GLN A 152 4.31 3.26 7.51
C GLN A 152 4.60 4.75 7.57
N ALA A 153 5.88 5.11 7.50
CA ALA A 153 6.37 6.46 7.25
C ALA A 153 6.98 6.49 5.86
N GLN A 154 6.42 7.30 4.97
CA GLN A 154 6.75 7.34 3.56
C GLN A 154 7.41 8.66 3.17
N LYS A 155 8.54 8.58 2.48
CA LYS A 155 9.13 9.70 1.74
C LYS A 155 8.72 9.57 0.28
N TRP A 156 8.15 10.62 -0.30
CA TRP A 156 7.59 10.57 -1.65
C TRP A 156 8.44 11.32 -2.66
N PHE A 157 8.56 10.76 -3.85
CA PHE A 157 9.36 11.32 -4.95
C PHE A 157 8.50 11.44 -6.21
N LEU A 158 8.64 12.56 -6.92
CA LEU A 158 8.07 12.76 -8.25
C LEU A 158 9.11 12.39 -9.29
N PHE A 159 8.77 11.42 -10.14
CA PHE A 159 9.56 11.01 -11.29
C PHE A 159 8.88 11.44 -12.58
N ARG A 160 9.67 11.82 -13.58
CA ARG A 160 9.24 11.92 -14.98
C ARG A 160 9.66 10.67 -15.71
N PHE A 161 8.71 9.99 -16.34
CA PHE A 161 9.02 8.91 -17.28
C PHE A 161 9.65 9.48 -18.55
N ILE A 162 10.79 8.92 -18.96
CA ILE A 162 11.50 9.30 -20.19
C ILE A 162 11.79 8.08 -21.08
N GLY A 163 11.21 6.94 -20.73
CA GLY A 163 11.33 5.68 -21.47
C GLY A 163 10.24 5.50 -22.52
N LYS A 164 10.08 4.24 -22.92
CA LYS A 164 8.96 3.79 -23.77
C LYS A 164 8.05 2.87 -22.98
N GLU A 165 6.76 2.89 -23.23
CA GLU A 165 5.79 2.13 -22.44
C GLU A 165 6.05 0.61 -22.44
N GLU A 166 6.74 0.07 -23.45
CA GLU A 166 7.14 -1.35 -23.48
C GLU A 166 8.16 -1.73 -22.39
N GLU A 167 8.80 -0.74 -21.77
CA GLU A 167 9.67 -0.92 -20.60
C GLU A 167 8.87 -1.27 -19.34
N ILE A 168 7.59 -0.88 -19.28
CA ILE A 168 6.75 -1.09 -18.12
C ILE A 168 6.36 -2.57 -18.03
N ASN A 169 6.91 -3.25 -17.04
CA ASN A 169 6.63 -4.64 -16.74
C ASN A 169 6.20 -4.78 -15.27
N LEU A 170 4.93 -5.10 -15.04
CA LEU A 170 4.38 -5.35 -13.70
C LEU A 170 4.84 -6.65 -13.05
N SER A 171 5.57 -7.49 -13.80
CA SER A 171 6.33 -8.60 -13.22
C SER A 171 7.68 -8.13 -12.64
N GLY A 172 7.98 -6.84 -12.73
CA GLY A 172 9.21 -6.26 -12.22
C GLY A 172 10.45 -6.74 -12.98
N ASP A 173 11.54 -6.93 -12.22
CA ASP A 173 12.76 -7.60 -12.68
C ASP A 173 12.75 -9.12 -12.45
N GLY A 174 11.60 -9.68 -12.04
CA GLY A 174 11.41 -11.12 -11.82
C GLY A 174 11.94 -11.63 -10.48
N THR A 175 12.34 -10.75 -9.57
CA THR A 175 12.80 -11.13 -8.22
C THR A 175 11.66 -11.47 -7.27
N GLU A 176 10.49 -10.87 -7.45
CA GLU A 176 9.34 -10.98 -6.55
C GLU A 176 8.06 -11.46 -7.26
N LYS A 177 7.06 -11.87 -6.47
CA LYS A 177 5.74 -12.21 -7.02
C LYS A 177 5.05 -10.93 -7.50
N PRO A 178 4.43 -10.92 -8.70
CA PRO A 178 3.71 -9.75 -9.19
C PRO A 178 2.65 -9.31 -8.16
N GLU A 179 2.75 -8.06 -7.70
CA GLU A 179 1.73 -7.43 -6.84
C GLU A 179 0.59 -6.82 -7.66
N PHE A 180 0.87 -6.49 -8.92
CA PHE A 180 -0.02 -5.76 -9.81
C PHE A 180 -0.49 -6.59 -11.01
N GLY A 181 -1.74 -6.33 -11.42
CA GLY A 181 -2.37 -7.02 -12.56
C GLY A 181 -2.37 -6.19 -13.84
N GLU A 182 -2.75 -4.92 -13.71
CA GLU A 182 -2.89 -3.98 -14.82
C GLU A 182 -2.30 -2.63 -14.41
N TRP A 183 -1.88 -1.82 -15.38
CA TRP A 183 -1.45 -0.45 -15.14
C TRP A 183 -2.17 0.52 -16.07
N ALA A 184 -2.25 1.78 -15.65
CA ALA A 184 -2.82 2.85 -16.43
C ALA A 184 -2.20 4.19 -16.05
N TRP A 185 -2.08 5.07 -17.04
CA TRP A 185 -1.91 6.50 -16.84
C TRP A 185 -3.26 7.10 -16.39
N LYS A 186 -3.29 7.72 -15.21
CA LYS A 186 -4.48 8.31 -14.60
C LYS A 186 -4.24 9.78 -14.27
N THR A 187 -5.29 10.60 -14.30
CA THR A 187 -5.17 11.97 -13.76
C THR A 187 -4.87 11.92 -12.26
N PRO A 188 -4.27 12.97 -11.67
CA PRO A 188 -4.08 13.06 -10.22
C PRO A 188 -5.38 12.79 -9.43
N GLN A 189 -6.52 13.29 -9.90
CA GLN A 189 -7.82 13.07 -9.29
C GLN A 189 -8.23 11.59 -9.34
N GLU A 190 -8.10 10.95 -10.51
CA GLU A 190 -8.42 9.52 -10.68
C GLU A 190 -7.53 8.62 -9.82
N VAL A 191 -6.27 9.01 -9.55
CA VAL A 191 -5.38 8.29 -8.62
C VAL A 191 -5.94 8.29 -7.20
N ILE A 192 -6.45 9.44 -6.72
CA ILE A 192 -7.06 9.55 -5.39
C ILE A 192 -8.38 8.77 -5.33
N GLU A 193 -9.20 8.86 -6.38
CA GLU A 193 -10.50 8.20 -6.44
C GLU A 193 -10.39 6.67 -6.33
N HIS A 194 -9.43 6.07 -7.04
CA HIS A 194 -9.22 4.62 -7.09
C HIS A 194 -8.30 4.06 -5.99
N ALA A 195 -7.71 4.93 -5.16
CA ALA A 195 -6.89 4.50 -4.03
C ALA A 195 -7.73 3.90 -2.88
N VAL A 196 -7.11 3.02 -2.08
CA VAL A 196 -7.74 2.50 -0.85
C VAL A 196 -8.08 3.66 0.08
N ALA A 197 -9.26 3.62 0.71
CA ALA A 197 -9.79 4.67 1.57
C ALA A 197 -8.79 5.22 2.61
N PHE A 198 -8.00 4.35 3.27
CA PHE A 198 -7.04 4.80 4.28
C PHE A 198 -5.76 5.43 3.71
N LYS A 199 -5.47 5.24 2.42
CA LYS A 199 -4.33 5.86 1.72
C LYS A 199 -4.69 7.18 1.03
N LYS A 200 -5.98 7.46 0.78
CA LYS A 200 -6.42 8.68 0.08
C LYS A 200 -5.81 9.96 0.67
N PRO A 201 -5.79 10.17 2.00
CA PRO A 201 -5.21 11.40 2.55
C PRO A 201 -3.71 11.53 2.30
N VAL A 202 -2.97 10.42 2.22
CA VAL A 202 -1.54 10.46 1.84
C VAL A 202 -1.41 10.87 0.37
N TYR A 203 -2.26 10.36 -0.52
CA TYR A 203 -2.19 10.69 -1.94
C TYR A 203 -2.61 12.14 -2.21
N GLU A 204 -3.61 12.65 -1.48
CA GLU A 204 -4.00 14.05 -1.51
C GLU A 204 -2.82 14.96 -1.17
N GLU A 205 -2.14 14.73 -0.05
CA GLU A 205 -0.95 15.50 0.37
C GLU A 205 0.21 15.41 -0.63
N VAL A 206 0.46 14.21 -1.19
CA VAL A 206 1.51 14.00 -2.19
C VAL A 206 1.22 14.78 -3.46
N LEU A 207 0.00 14.68 -3.97
CA LEU A 207 -0.39 15.32 -5.22
C LEU A 207 -0.53 16.84 -5.05
N GLU A 208 -0.92 17.32 -3.87
CA GLU A 208 -0.88 18.75 -3.52
C GLU A 208 0.56 19.27 -3.51
N ALA A 209 1.49 18.55 -2.86
CA ALA A 209 2.91 18.92 -2.85
C ALA A 209 3.53 18.93 -4.26
N PHE A 210 3.08 18.05 -5.15
CA PHE A 210 3.56 17.95 -6.52
C PHE A 210 2.79 18.80 -7.53
N ALA A 211 1.65 19.38 -7.16
CA ALA A 211 0.79 20.18 -8.03
C ALA A 211 1.55 21.26 -8.84
N PRO A 212 2.55 21.99 -8.28
CA PRO A 212 3.32 22.98 -9.04
C PRO A 212 4.13 22.41 -10.21
N HIS A 213 4.36 21.10 -10.25
CA HIS A 213 5.13 20.42 -11.29
C HIS A 213 4.24 19.81 -12.39
N PHE A 214 2.95 19.60 -12.12
CA PHE A 214 2.02 19.05 -13.10
C PHE A 214 1.60 20.13 -14.12
N GLN A 215 1.47 19.73 -15.38
CA GLN A 215 0.92 20.55 -16.44
C GLN A 215 -0.61 20.50 -16.39
N SER A 216 -1.25 21.67 -16.36
CA SER A 216 -2.69 21.81 -16.54
C SER A 216 -3.13 21.30 -17.93
N ASP A 217 -4.28 20.62 -17.99
CA ASP A 217 -4.87 19.97 -19.18
C ASP A 217 -4.48 20.57 -20.53
N GLY A 218 -3.48 19.97 -21.17
CA GLY A 218 -3.32 19.97 -22.61
C GLY A 218 -3.95 18.69 -23.14
N ALA A 219 -5.19 18.79 -23.64
CA ALA A 219 -5.96 17.66 -24.18
C ALA A 219 -5.10 16.68 -25.00
N LYS A 220 -5.27 15.37 -24.75
CA LYS A 220 -4.63 14.28 -25.51
C LYS A 220 -4.68 14.58 -27.01
N GLN A 221 -3.53 14.93 -27.61
CA GLN A 221 -3.32 14.69 -29.04
C GLN A 221 -2.97 13.20 -29.16
N VAL A 222 -4.01 12.38 -29.26
CA VAL A 222 -3.87 10.98 -29.69
C VAL A 222 -3.46 11.02 -31.16
N GLN A 223 -2.24 10.57 -31.47
CA GLN A 223 -1.83 10.21 -32.83
C GLN A 223 -2.40 8.84 -33.19
#